data_AF-A0A352L4Y6-F1
#
_entry.id   AF-A0A352L4Y6-F1
#
_cell.length_a   1.000
_cell.length_b   1.000
_cell.length_c   1.000
_cell.angle_alpha   90.00
_cell.angle_beta   90.00
_cell.angle_gamma   90.00
#
_symmetry.space_group_name_H-M   'P 1'
#
loop_
_entity.id
_entity.type
_entity.pdbx_description
1 polymer ?
#
loop_
_entity_poly.entity_id
_entity_poly.type
_entity_poly.pdbx_seq_one_letter_code
_entity_poly.pdbx_strand_id
1 'polypeptide(L)'
;MGELELLRCLQRGGSWSDISAAVADVWLRQFGCRSVTIVCAVAGGGISGLQYRRGDDDQFQAMAMQLSGGLSVFVSPRLFRQLFASAGVELKHCELFHWPDLLCGLVVESGDGL
;
A
#
# COMPACT_ATOMS: atom_id res chain seq x y z
N MET A 1 -9.91 13.83 7.21
CA MET A 1 -8.84 13.89 8.24
C MET A 1 -7.49 13.46 7.65
N GLY A 2 -7.45 12.45 6.78
CA GLY A 2 -6.21 11.89 6.21
C GLY A 2 -5.20 12.82 5.52
N GLU A 3 -5.58 13.77 4.66
CA GLU A 3 -4.57 14.57 3.91
C GLU A 3 -3.72 15.49 4.80
N LEU A 4 -4.35 16.12 5.80
CA LEU A 4 -3.65 16.97 6.76
C LEU A 4 -2.74 16.15 7.67
N GLU A 5 -3.13 14.92 7.99
CA GLU A 5 -2.36 13.97 8.79
C GLU A 5 -1.15 13.44 8.02
N LEU A 6 -1.34 13.10 6.73
CA LEU A 6 -0.26 12.75 5.82
C LEU A 6 0.79 13.88 5.73
N LEU A 7 0.35 15.13 5.52
CA LEU A 7 1.25 16.29 5.49
C LEU A 7 2.03 16.44 6.81
N ARG A 8 1.37 16.25 7.96
CA ARG A 8 2.03 16.31 9.28
C ARG A 8 3.04 15.17 9.48
N CYS A 9 2.71 13.94 9.06
CA CYS A 9 3.62 12.80 9.12
C CYS A 9 4.86 13.04 8.27
N LEU A 10 4.70 13.55 7.04
CA LEU A 10 5.82 13.88 6.16
C LEU A 10 6.70 15.01 6.73
N GLN A 11 6.09 16.07 7.27
CA GLN A 11 6.83 17.21 7.83
C GLN A 11 7.61 16.87 9.11
N ARG A 12 7.13 15.90 9.90
CA ARG A 12 7.74 15.51 11.18
C ARG A 12 8.68 14.31 11.08
N GLY A 13 8.82 13.70 9.90
CA GLY A 13 9.56 12.44 9.75
C GLY A 13 8.91 11.30 10.52
N GLY A 14 7.58 11.17 10.43
CA GLY A 14 6.81 10.11 11.08
C GLY A 14 7.28 8.70 10.69
N SER A 15 6.92 7.69 11.48
CA SER A 15 7.32 6.32 11.19
C SER A 15 6.70 5.83 9.87
N TRP A 16 7.32 4.80 9.26
CA TRP A 16 6.75 4.14 8.08
C TRP A 16 5.29 3.73 8.30
N SER A 17 4.96 3.21 9.49
CA SER A 17 3.60 2.79 9.86
C SER A 17 2.62 3.97 9.91
N ASP A 18 3.05 5.13 10.40
CA ASP A 18 2.21 6.33 10.48
C ASP A 18 1.94 6.89 9.09
N ILE A 19 2.97 6.96 8.24
CA ILE A 19 2.86 7.45 6.87
C ILE A 19 1.95 6.53 6.05
N SER A 20 2.19 5.23 6.12
CA SER A 20 1.36 4.25 5.41
C SER A 20 -0.09 4.23 5.92
N ALA A 21 -0.33 4.40 7.22
CA ALA A 21 -1.69 4.52 7.75
C ALA A 21 -2.42 5.77 7.23
N ALA A 22 -1.73 6.93 7.19
CA ALA A 22 -2.31 8.16 6.67
C ALA A 22 -2.62 8.07 5.16
N VAL A 23 -1.74 7.44 4.38
CA VAL A 23 -2.00 7.14 2.96
C VAL A 23 -3.18 6.19 2.82
N ALA A 24 -3.24 5.11 3.59
CA ALA A 24 -4.36 4.18 3.52
C ALA A 24 -5.71 4.86 3.87
N ASP A 25 -5.76 5.71 4.90
CA ASP A 25 -6.98 6.45 5.26
C ASP A 25 -7.46 7.37 4.13
N VAL A 26 -6.55 8.12 3.49
CA VAL A 26 -6.89 8.98 2.34
C VAL A 26 -7.48 8.14 1.21
N TRP A 27 -6.84 7.03 0.83
CA TRP A 27 -7.26 6.25 -0.32
C TRP A 27 -8.53 5.43 -0.05
N LEU A 28 -8.67 4.82 1.13
CA LEU A 28 -9.88 4.08 1.51
C LEU A 28 -11.11 5.00 1.52
N ARG A 29 -10.95 6.26 1.95
CA ARG A 29 -12.05 7.25 1.95
C ARG A 29 -12.32 7.83 0.58
N GLN A 30 -11.29 8.25 -0.17
CA GLN A 30 -11.47 8.92 -1.46
C GLN A 30 -11.97 7.98 -2.56
N PHE A 31 -11.47 6.74 -2.57
CA PHE A 31 -11.76 5.77 -3.63
C PHE A 31 -12.78 4.69 -3.20
N GLY A 32 -13.31 4.77 -1.97
CA GLY A 32 -14.32 3.83 -1.46
C GLY A 32 -13.86 2.37 -1.49
N CYS A 33 -12.55 2.13 -1.39
CA CYS A 33 -11.96 0.80 -1.52
C CYS A 33 -12.15 0.00 -0.22
N ARG A 34 -12.20 -1.33 -0.35
CA ARG A 34 -12.29 -2.23 0.81
C ARG A 34 -10.91 -2.51 1.42
N SER A 35 -9.87 -2.52 0.59
CA SER A 35 -8.49 -2.67 1.06
C SER A 35 -7.50 -1.83 0.24
N VAL A 36 -6.41 -1.43 0.87
CA VAL A 36 -5.27 -0.73 0.27
C VAL A 36 -4.01 -1.40 0.77
N THR A 37 -3.12 -1.80 -0.13
CA THR A 37 -1.83 -2.40 0.22
C THR A 37 -0.69 -1.46 -0.17
N ILE A 38 0.10 -1.07 0.81
CA ILE A 38 1.25 -0.19 0.64
C ILE A 38 2.50 -1.02 0.75
N VAL A 39 3.41 -0.90 -0.21
CA VAL A 39 4.68 -1.63 -0.20
C VAL A 39 5.87 -0.70 -0.34
N CYS A 40 7.01 -1.20 0.09
CA CYS A 40 8.31 -0.58 -0.10
C CYS A 40 9.38 -1.66 -0.33
N ALA A 41 10.41 -1.30 -1.08
CA ALA A 41 11.62 -2.09 -1.13
C ALA A 41 12.39 -1.98 0.19
N VAL A 42 12.97 -3.10 0.64
CA VAL A 42 13.87 -3.12 1.80
C VAL A 42 15.28 -3.53 1.38
N ALA A 43 16.27 -3.17 2.21
CA ALA A 43 17.65 -3.56 1.99
C ALA A 43 17.78 -5.07 1.79
N GLY A 44 18.62 -5.49 0.84
CA GLY A 44 18.75 -6.90 0.44
C GLY A 44 17.77 -7.37 -0.65
N GLY A 45 16.98 -6.46 -1.25
CA GLY A 45 16.11 -6.78 -2.37
C GLY A 45 14.78 -7.44 -1.99
N GLY A 46 14.44 -7.44 -0.70
CA GLY A 46 13.12 -7.82 -0.23
C GLY A 46 12.10 -6.70 -0.47
N ILE A 47 10.82 -7.05 -0.30
CA ILE A 47 9.71 -6.12 -0.32
C ILE A 47 8.95 -6.28 0.99
N SER A 48 8.70 -5.17 1.67
CA SER A 48 7.87 -5.09 2.86
C SER A 48 6.59 -4.34 2.53
N GLY A 49 5.50 -4.64 3.21
CA GLY A 49 4.26 -3.92 3.01
C GLY A 49 3.32 -4.00 4.19
N LEU A 50 2.31 -3.14 4.14
CA LEU A 50 1.19 -3.11 5.05
C LEU A 50 -0.10 -3.09 4.23
N GLN A 51 -0.95 -4.10 4.42
CA GLN A 51 -2.30 -4.10 3.92
C GLN A 51 -3.23 -3.50 4.96
N TYR A 52 -4.00 -2.51 4.56
CA TYR A 52 -5.04 -1.87 5.34
C TYR A 52 -6.39 -2.29 4.80
N ARG A 53 -7.23 -2.87 5.66
CA ARG A 53 -8.61 -3.22 5.32
C ARG A 53 -9.58 -2.41 6.17
N ARG A 54 -10.63 -1.91 5.54
CA ARG A 54 -11.76 -1.30 6.25
C ARG A 54 -12.62 -2.40 6.86
N GLY A 55 -12.69 -2.46 8.19
CA GLY A 55 -13.59 -3.34 8.91
C GLY A 55 -15.01 -2.79 8.98
N ASP A 56 -15.95 -3.60 9.46
CA ASP A 56 -17.38 -3.24 9.57
C ASP A 56 -17.62 -2.07 10.56
N ASP A 57 -16.74 -1.92 11.56
CA ASP A 57 -16.78 -0.84 12.56
C ASP A 57 -16.04 0.43 12.13
N ASP A 58 -15.73 0.57 10.83
CA ASP A 58 -14.92 1.66 10.28
C ASP A 58 -13.49 1.74 10.85
N GLN A 59 -13.05 0.68 11.53
CA GLN A 59 -11.66 0.53 12.01
C GLN A 59 -10.78 -0.09 10.93
N PHE A 60 -9.55 0.40 10.82
CA PHE A 60 -8.57 -0.14 9.88
C PHE A 60 -7.75 -1.25 10.55
N GLN A 61 -7.73 -2.43 9.93
CA GLN A 61 -6.82 -3.50 10.31
C GLN A 61 -5.59 -3.46 9.41
N ALA A 62 -4.40 -3.41 10.02
CA ALA A 62 -3.13 -3.45 9.32
C ALA A 62 -2.52 -4.86 9.40
N MET A 63 -2.14 -5.41 8.25
CA MET A 63 -1.45 -6.70 8.13
C MET A 63 -0.09 -6.52 7.48
N ALA A 64 0.97 -6.97 8.14
CA ALA A 64 2.32 -6.96 7.58
C ALA A 64 2.45 -7.97 6.44
N MET A 65 3.12 -7.56 5.37
CA MET A 65 3.43 -8.39 4.21
C MET A 65 4.92 -8.39 3.95
N GLN A 66 5.45 -9.55 3.58
CA GLN A 66 6.83 -9.71 3.13
C GLN A 66 6.85 -10.54 1.85
N LEU A 67 7.49 -10.00 0.82
CA LEU A 67 7.56 -10.59 -0.51
C LEU A 67 9.01 -10.57 -1.01
N SER A 68 9.35 -11.53 -1.87
CA SER A 68 10.66 -11.60 -2.54
C SER A 68 10.51 -11.13 -3.98
N GLY A 69 11.10 -9.98 -4.36
CA GLY A 69 10.89 -9.44 -5.71
C GLY A 69 11.91 -8.41 -6.21
N GLY A 70 12.75 -7.84 -5.35
CA GLY A 70 13.71 -6.80 -5.75
C GLY A 70 13.04 -5.49 -6.17
N LEU A 71 13.85 -4.47 -6.44
CA LEU A 71 13.37 -3.14 -6.87
C LEU A 71 12.68 -3.15 -8.25
N SER A 72 12.95 -4.16 -9.08
CA SER A 72 12.42 -4.28 -10.43
C SER A 72 10.89 -4.45 -10.48
N VAL A 73 10.25 -4.89 -9.39
CA VAL A 73 8.78 -5.00 -9.39
C VAL A 73 8.09 -3.64 -9.43
N PHE A 74 8.76 -2.58 -8.96
CA PHE A 74 8.19 -1.24 -8.93
C PHE A 74 8.27 -0.53 -10.27
N VAL A 75 9.08 -1.01 -11.22
CA VAL A 75 9.22 -0.35 -12.53
C VAL A 75 8.08 -0.67 -13.51
N SER A 76 7.23 -1.65 -13.20
CA SER A 76 6.15 -2.07 -14.09
C SER A 76 4.96 -2.65 -13.32
N PRO A 77 3.72 -2.17 -13.56
CA PRO A 77 2.51 -2.78 -13.03
C PRO A 77 2.38 -4.27 -13.35
N ARG A 78 2.94 -4.73 -14.49
CA ARG A 78 2.94 -6.14 -14.87
C ARG A 78 3.81 -6.99 -13.94
N LEU A 79 5.06 -6.57 -13.73
CA LEU A 79 6.00 -7.28 -12.83
C LEU A 79 5.47 -7.26 -11.39
N PHE A 80 4.88 -6.14 -11.00
CA PHE A 80 4.23 -5.99 -9.72
C PHE A 80 3.07 -6.99 -9.53
N ARG A 81 2.15 -7.10 -10.50
CA ARG A 81 1.07 -8.10 -10.45
C ARG A 81 1.60 -9.53 -10.41
N GLN A 82 2.67 -9.84 -11.16
CA GLN A 82 3.28 -11.17 -11.15
C GLN A 82 3.84 -11.54 -9.77
N LEU A 83 4.46 -10.58 -9.06
CA LEU A 83 4.92 -10.79 -7.70
C LEU A 83 3.77 -11.16 -6.77
N PHE A 84 2.69 -10.39 -6.76
CA PHE A 84 1.54 -10.64 -5.88
C PHE A 84 0.84 -11.95 -6.22
N ALA A 85 0.68 -12.25 -7.52
CA ALA A 85 0.16 -13.54 -7.96
C ALA A 85 1.02 -14.72 -7.48
N SER A 86 2.36 -14.58 -7.48
CA SER A 86 3.27 -15.62 -6.96
C SER A 86 3.13 -15.85 -5.45
N ALA A 87 2.62 -14.85 -4.72
CA ALA A 87 2.32 -14.93 -3.29
C ALA A 87 0.86 -15.34 -3.00
N GLY A 88 0.09 -15.74 -4.02
CA GLY A 88 -1.32 -16.12 -3.89
C GLY A 88 -2.27 -14.94 -3.69
N VAL A 89 -1.84 -13.72 -3.99
CA VAL A 89 -2.66 -12.50 -3.90
C VAL A 89 -3.08 -12.07 -5.29
N GLU A 90 -4.37 -12.16 -5.58
CA GLU A 90 -4.94 -11.70 -6.84
C GLU A 90 -5.26 -10.21 -6.77
N LEU A 91 -4.59 -9.40 -7.60
CA LEU A 91 -4.83 -7.95 -7.67
C LEU A 91 -5.87 -7.63 -8.75
N LYS A 92 -7.06 -7.22 -8.34
CA LYS A 92 -8.12 -6.75 -9.26
C LYS A 92 -7.75 -5.42 -9.89
N HIS A 93 -7.47 -4.44 -9.02
CA HIS A 93 -6.93 -3.13 -9.41
C HIS A 93 -5.53 -2.96 -8.84
N CYS A 94 -4.68 -2.25 -9.57
CA CYS A 94 -3.31 -1.99 -9.16
C CYS A 94 -2.89 -0.68 -9.80
N GLU A 95 -2.71 0.33 -8.96
CA GLU A 95 -1.98 1.53 -9.31
C GLU A 95 -0.57 1.44 -8.73
N LEU A 96 0.36 2.17 -9.30
CA LEU A 96 1.70 2.28 -8.76
C LEU A 96 2.03 3.76 -8.66
N PHE A 97 2.40 4.16 -7.46
CA PHE A 97 2.85 5.51 -7.17
C PHE A 97 4.31 5.44 -6.75
N HIS A 98 5.12 6.28 -7.38
CA HIS A 98 6.52 6.46 -7.08
C HIS A 98 6.67 7.78 -6.36
N TRP A 99 7.01 7.73 -5.09
CA TRP A 99 7.43 8.91 -4.34
C TRP A 99 8.95 8.94 -4.30
N PRO A 100 9.58 10.07 -4.70
CA PRO A 100 11.03 10.17 -4.89
C PRO A 100 11.87 9.65 -3.72
N ASP A 101 11.34 9.71 -2.49
CA ASP A 101 12.13 9.47 -1.28
C ASP A 101 11.51 8.49 -0.27
N LEU A 102 10.30 7.94 -0.49
CA LEU A 102 9.58 7.28 0.62
C LEU A 102 8.64 6.12 0.27
N LEU A 103 8.08 6.03 -0.94
CA LEU A 103 7.12 4.98 -1.29
C LEU A 103 7.33 4.52 -2.72
N CYS A 104 7.42 3.22 -2.92
CA CYS A 104 7.37 2.62 -4.24
C CYS A 104 6.25 1.59 -4.22
N GLY A 105 5.12 1.91 -4.85
CA GLY A 105 3.98 0.99 -5.03
C GLY A 105 2.87 1.14 -3.99
N LEU A 106 1.71 1.63 -4.44
CA LEU A 106 0.47 1.71 -3.66
C LEU A 106 -0.62 0.98 -4.43
N VAL A 107 -1.02 -0.17 -3.91
CA VAL A 107 -2.03 -1.05 -4.49
C VAL A 107 -3.37 -0.72 -3.87
N VAL A 108 -4.40 -0.68 -4.71
CA VAL A 108 -5.77 -0.38 -4.30
C VAL A 108 -6.62 -1.58 -4.65
N GLU A 109 -7.22 -2.26 -3.67
CA GLU A 109 -8.14 -3.36 -3.92
C GLU A 109 -9.59 -2.88 -3.73
N SER A 110 -10.28 -2.70 -4.85
CA SER A 110 -11.75 -2.65 -4.85
C SER A 110 -12.27 -4.07 -4.76
N GLY A 111 -13.02 -4.38 -3.69
CA GLY A 111 -13.78 -5.63 -3.62
C GLY A 111 -14.82 -5.69 -4.75
N ASP A 112 -15.23 -6.91 -5.10
CA ASP A 112 -16.31 -7.12 -6.07
C ASP A 112 -17.51 -6.27 -5.72
N GLY A 113 -18.15 -5.72 -6.74
CA GLY A 113 -19.57 -5.43 -6.66
C GLY A 113 -20.30 -6.71 -6.32
N LEU A 114 -20.69 -6.80 -5.05
CA LEU A 114 -21.94 -7.37 -4.54
C LEU A 114 -22.37 -6.45 -3.39
#